data_AF-E3FWX6-F1
#
_entry.id   AF-E3FWX6-F1
#
_cell.length_a   1.000
_cell.length_b   1.000
_cell.length_c   1.000
_cell.angle_alpha   90.00
_cell.angle_beta   90.00
_cell.angle_gamma   90.00
#
_symmetry.space_group_name_H-M   'P 1'
#
loop_
_entity.id
_entity.type
_entity.pdbx_description
1 polymer ?
#
loop_
_entity_poly.entity_id
_entity_poly.type
_entity_poly.pdbx_seq_one_letter_code
_entity_poly.pdbx_strand_id
1 'polypeptide(L)'
;MVAWLRAYSLAALMNRGLPMTNACPKHPRPQWMQALPLQFQELLEEVYVLIEQGPLRFVPGGLRTLVELLGREVLGESLSFGKMPGALHERHLASAAERDRLAEVLAGAHAAVHDGTLLSRGAVLHMLLCVERLLQNCFVLSQPHAELREVAARREAGRRG
;
A
#
# COMPACT_ATOMS: atom_id res chain seq x y z
N MET A 1 1.55 -18.79 -0.96
CA MET A 1 2.98 -19.15 -1.01
C MET A 1 3.79 -17.87 -1.21
N VAL A 2 4.16 -17.17 -0.13
CA VAL A 2 4.95 -15.91 -0.19
C VAL A 2 6.39 -16.26 0.22
N ALA A 3 7.24 -16.49 -0.77
CA ALA A 3 8.59 -17.04 -0.59
C ALA A 3 9.67 -15.98 -0.30
N TRP A 4 9.31 -14.69 -0.19
CA TRP A 4 10.31 -13.62 -0.09
C TRP A 4 10.98 -13.50 1.29
N LEU A 5 10.30 -13.82 2.39
CA LEU A 5 10.86 -13.69 3.74
C LEU A 5 11.73 -14.87 4.18
N ARG A 6 11.51 -16.08 3.63
CA ARG A 6 12.34 -17.24 4.01
C ARG A 6 13.75 -17.19 3.42
N ALA A 7 13.97 -16.42 2.36
CA ALA A 7 15.31 -16.20 1.80
C ALA A 7 16.14 -15.19 2.63
N TYR A 8 15.48 -14.29 3.37
CA TYR A 8 16.12 -13.33 4.25
C TYR A 8 15.66 -13.58 5.68
N SER A 9 16.22 -14.63 6.30
CA SER A 9 16.06 -14.87 7.73
C SER A 9 16.34 -13.56 8.48
N LEU A 10 15.37 -13.07 9.25
CA LEU A 10 15.53 -11.88 10.10
C LEU A 10 16.79 -12.01 10.98
N ALA A 11 17.15 -13.25 11.34
CA ALA A 11 18.36 -13.60 12.07
C ALA A 11 19.67 -13.32 11.29
N ALA A 12 19.67 -13.38 9.96
CA ALA A 12 20.84 -13.07 9.13
C ALA A 12 21.08 -11.56 8.98
N LEU A 13 20.02 -10.74 9.10
CA LEU A 13 20.10 -9.28 9.12
C LEU A 13 20.49 -8.71 10.49
N MET A 14 20.22 -9.45 11.57
CA MET A 14 20.58 -9.07 12.95
C MET A 14 22.08 -9.24 13.28
N ASN A 15 22.88 -9.86 12.41
CA ASN A 15 24.28 -10.21 12.69
C ASN A 15 25.34 -9.26 12.09
N ARG A 16 24.94 -8.06 11.62
CA ARG A 16 25.89 -7.00 11.26
C ARG A 16 25.66 -5.84 12.20
N GLY A 17 26.56 -5.66 13.17
CA GLY A 17 26.51 -4.65 14.24
C GLY A 17 26.46 -3.20 13.76
N LEU A 18 25.38 -2.83 13.08
CA LEU A 18 25.02 -1.45 12.81
C LEU A 18 24.43 -0.88 14.11
N PRO A 19 24.95 0.27 14.60
CA PRO A 19 24.42 0.88 15.81
C PRO A 19 22.95 1.23 15.59
N MET A 20 22.06 0.61 16.37
CA MET A 20 20.63 0.93 16.46
C MET A 20 20.43 2.23 17.25
N THR A 21 21.18 3.28 16.94
CA THR A 21 21.12 4.56 17.64
C THR A 21 20.40 5.58 16.77
N ASN A 22 19.07 5.50 16.83
CA ASN A 22 18.12 6.62 16.86
C ASN A 22 16.74 5.97 16.89
N ALA A 23 16.10 5.95 18.07
CA ALA A 23 14.72 5.48 18.20
C ALA A 23 13.85 6.30 17.24
N CYS A 24 13.51 5.71 16.10
CA CYS A 24 12.59 6.31 15.16
C CYS A 24 11.21 6.35 15.83
N PRO A 25 10.44 7.45 15.73
CA PRO A 25 9.09 7.46 16.26
C PRO A 25 8.32 6.28 15.67
N LYS A 26 7.68 5.50 16.55
CA LYS A 26 6.87 4.36 16.13
C LYS A 26 5.84 4.84 15.11
N HIS A 27 5.75 4.17 13.96
CA HIS A 27 4.69 4.44 13.01
C HIS A 27 3.39 3.90 13.62
N PRO A 28 2.40 4.75 13.94
CA PRO A 28 1.18 4.26 14.56
C PRO A 28 0.50 3.27 13.61
N ARG A 29 0.15 2.08 14.13
CA ARG A 29 -0.65 1.12 13.36
C ARG A 29 -2.07 1.67 13.30
N PRO A 30 -2.61 1.92 12.11
CA PRO A 30 -3.96 2.43 12.02
C PRO A 30 -4.96 1.33 12.37
N GLN A 31 -6.02 1.69 13.10
CA GLN A 31 -7.06 0.73 13.49
C GLN A 31 -7.76 0.08 12.29
N TRP A 32 -7.90 0.80 11.17
CA TRP A 32 -8.53 0.29 9.95
C TRP A 32 -7.78 -0.89 9.32
N MET A 33 -6.51 -1.11 9.68
CA MET A 33 -5.73 -2.25 9.23
C MET A 33 -6.40 -3.58 9.57
N GLN A 34 -7.12 -3.65 10.69
CA GLN A 34 -7.84 -4.85 11.12
C GLN A 34 -8.98 -5.26 10.16
N ALA A 35 -9.44 -4.34 9.31
CA ALA A 35 -10.47 -4.60 8.31
C ALA A 35 -9.91 -5.15 6.99
N LEU A 36 -8.57 -5.22 6.83
CA LEU A 36 -7.96 -5.80 5.64
C LEU A 36 -8.01 -7.33 5.68
N PRO A 37 -7.94 -8.04 4.54
CA PRO A 37 -7.70 -9.48 4.56
C PRO A 37 -6.35 -9.79 5.22
N LEU A 38 -6.25 -10.93 5.92
CA LEU A 38 -5.10 -11.29 6.78
C LEU A 38 -3.74 -11.10 6.09
N GLN A 39 -3.61 -11.54 4.84
CA GLN A 39 -2.37 -11.41 4.06
C GLN A 39 -1.89 -9.97 3.86
N PHE A 40 -2.82 -9.00 3.78
CA PHE A 40 -2.48 -7.58 3.68
C PHE A 40 -2.10 -7.01 5.04
N GLN A 41 -2.72 -7.49 6.12
CA GLN A 41 -2.35 -7.10 7.48
C GLN A 41 -0.91 -7.51 7.79
N GLU A 42 -0.57 -8.78 7.55
CA GLU A 42 0.77 -9.30 7.82
C GLU A 42 1.84 -8.53 7.03
N LEU A 43 1.63 -8.33 5.73
CA LEU A 43 2.60 -7.64 4.88
C LEU A 43 2.71 -6.14 5.18
N LEU A 44 1.61 -5.47 5.55
CA LEU A 44 1.66 -4.07 5.96
C LEU A 44 2.36 -3.90 7.32
N GLU A 45 2.18 -4.85 8.24
CA GLU A 45 2.91 -4.85 9.52
C GLU A 45 4.42 -4.98 9.30
N GLU A 46 4.84 -5.87 8.40
CA GLU A 46 6.25 -6.00 8.02
C GLU A 46 6.82 -4.71 7.43
N VAL A 47 6.04 -4.03 6.58
CA VAL A 47 6.43 -2.72 6.04
C VAL A 47 6.61 -1.69 7.16
N TYR A 48 5.70 -1.64 8.15
CA TYR A 48 5.87 -0.75 9.30
C TYR A 48 7.14 -1.07 10.09
N VAL A 49 7.38 -2.35 10.39
CA VAL A 49 8.59 -2.78 11.09
C VAL A 49 9.86 -2.38 10.32
N LEU A 50 9.86 -2.54 9.00
CA LEU A 50 10.98 -2.12 8.14
C LEU A 50 11.23 -0.61 8.17
N ILE A 51 10.18 0.21 8.27
CA ILE A 51 10.30 1.68 8.37
C ILE A 51 10.87 2.12 9.72
N GLU A 52 10.48 1.43 10.78
CA GLU A 52 10.85 1.75 12.16
C GLU A 52 12.26 1.29 12.52
N GLN A 53 12.59 0.04 12.15
CA GLN A 53 13.75 -0.68 12.68
C GLN A 53 14.64 -1.24 11.56
N GLY A 54 14.16 -1.25 10.32
CA GLY A 54 14.81 -1.89 9.20
C GLY A 54 15.54 -0.95 8.24
N PRO A 55 16.24 -1.53 7.24
CA PRO A 55 16.82 -0.77 6.15
C PRO A 55 15.71 -0.26 5.20
N LEU A 56 15.58 1.06 5.07
CA LEU A 56 14.56 1.70 4.22
C LEU A 56 14.59 1.23 2.76
N ARG A 57 15.74 0.76 2.26
CA ARG A 57 15.89 0.21 0.90
C ARG A 57 14.97 -0.99 0.60
N PHE A 58 14.46 -1.68 1.62
CA PHE A 58 13.57 -2.83 1.44
C PHE A 58 12.09 -2.47 1.43
N VAL A 59 11.73 -1.30 1.97
CA VAL A 59 10.34 -0.84 2.07
C VAL A 59 9.66 -0.76 0.68
N PRO A 60 10.30 -0.23 -0.38
CA PRO A 60 9.69 -0.19 -1.70
C PRO A 60 9.28 -1.56 -2.26
N GLY A 61 10.03 -2.62 -1.93
CA GLY A 61 9.69 -3.99 -2.32
C GLY A 61 8.43 -4.52 -1.61
N GLY A 62 8.30 -4.25 -0.31
CA GLY A 62 7.10 -4.58 0.46
C GLY A 62 5.87 -3.81 -0.05
N LEU A 63 6.01 -2.50 -0.26
CA LEU A 63 4.94 -1.66 -0.83
C LEU A 63 4.52 -2.15 -2.21
N ARG A 64 5.47 -2.45 -3.09
CA ARG A 64 5.18 -3.01 -4.42
C ARG A 64 4.39 -4.32 -4.33
N THR A 65 4.76 -5.19 -3.41
CA THR A 65 4.10 -6.48 -3.19
C THR A 65 2.66 -6.29 -2.71
N LEU A 66 2.40 -5.32 -1.81
CA LEU A 66 1.04 -4.96 -1.40
C LEU A 66 0.17 -4.55 -2.58
N VAL A 67 0.69 -3.70 -3.47
CA VAL A 67 -0.09 -3.24 -4.63
C VAL A 67 -0.31 -4.39 -5.63
N GLU A 68 0.66 -5.29 -5.83
CA GLU A 68 0.47 -6.49 -6.67
C GLU A 68 -0.60 -7.44 -6.12
N LEU A 69 -0.59 -7.69 -4.80
CA LEU A 69 -1.63 -8.49 -4.14
C LEU A 69 -3.00 -7.84 -4.30
N LEU A 70 -3.08 -6.51 -4.13
CA LEU A 70 -4.32 -5.77 -4.33
C LEU A 70 -4.85 -5.91 -5.76
N GLY A 71 -3.98 -5.78 -6.76
CA GLY A 71 -4.34 -5.95 -8.16
C GLY A 71 -4.98 -7.32 -8.40
N ARG A 72 -4.38 -8.38 -7.88
CA ARG A 72 -4.94 -9.73 -7.99
C ARG A 72 -6.30 -9.87 -7.30
N GLU A 73 -6.40 -9.36 -6.06
CA GLU A 73 -7.59 -9.50 -5.24
C GLU A 73 -8.78 -8.74 -5.83
N VAL A 74 -8.56 -7.49 -6.26
CA VAL A 74 -9.65 -6.58 -6.63
C VAL A 74 -9.91 -6.56 -8.13
N LEU A 75 -8.87 -6.75 -8.96
CA LEU A 75 -9.01 -6.75 -10.41
C LEU A 75 -9.26 -8.16 -10.97
N GLY A 76 -8.92 -9.20 -10.21
CA GLY A 76 -9.07 -10.60 -10.62
C GLY A 76 -8.03 -11.04 -11.65
N GLU A 77 -7.02 -10.21 -11.93
CA GLU A 77 -5.98 -10.46 -12.91
C GLU A 77 -4.63 -9.92 -12.43
N SER A 78 -3.55 -10.57 -12.89
CA SER A 78 -2.20 -10.11 -12.65
C SER A 78 -1.83 -9.06 -13.68
N LEU A 79 -2.12 -7.79 -13.39
CA LEU A 79 -1.70 -6.67 -14.25
C LEU A 79 -0.24 -6.30 -14.02
N SER A 80 0.40 -5.78 -15.07
CA SER A 80 1.69 -5.11 -14.91
C SER A 80 1.53 -3.80 -14.13
N PHE A 81 2.58 -3.40 -13.40
CA PHE A 81 2.58 -2.18 -12.59
C PHE A 81 2.24 -0.92 -13.38
N GLY A 82 2.56 -0.86 -14.68
CA GLY A 82 2.20 0.28 -15.54
C GLY A 82 0.71 0.34 -15.91
N LYS A 83 0.00 -0.80 -15.93
CA LYS A 83 -1.42 -0.88 -16.29
C LYS A 83 -2.35 -0.77 -15.08
N MET A 84 -1.86 -1.18 -13.92
CA MET A 84 -2.66 -1.28 -12.71
C MET A 84 -3.29 0.05 -12.25
N PRO A 85 -2.61 1.22 -12.26
CA PRO A 85 -3.26 2.49 -11.93
C PRO A 85 -4.45 2.79 -12.84
N GLY A 86 -4.32 2.53 -14.15
CA GLY A 86 -5.40 2.73 -15.13
C GLY A 86 -6.61 1.86 -14.82
N ALA A 87 -6.38 0.56 -14.58
CA ALA A 87 -7.46 -0.37 -14.26
C ALA A 87 -8.19 -0.04 -12.95
N LEU A 88 -7.46 0.42 -11.92
CA LEU A 88 -8.07 0.88 -10.67
C LEU A 88 -8.95 2.12 -10.90
N HIS A 89 -8.53 3.03 -11.77
CA HIS A 89 -9.32 4.19 -12.14
C HIS A 89 -10.59 3.82 -12.92
N GLU A 90 -10.47 2.93 -13.90
CA GLU A 90 -11.59 2.45 -14.72
C GLU A 90 -12.67 1.76 -13.88
N ARG A 91 -12.29 1.12 -12.76
CA ARG A 91 -13.25 0.53 -11.81
C ARG A 91 -13.74 1.50 -10.73
N HIS A 92 -13.44 2.79 -10.85
CA HIS A 92 -13.80 3.84 -9.88
C HIS A 92 -13.23 3.60 -8.46
N LEU A 93 -12.14 2.85 -8.36
CA LEU A 93 -11.43 2.58 -7.10
C LEU A 93 -10.32 3.61 -6.83
N ALA A 94 -9.94 4.36 -7.85
CA ALA A 94 -9.03 5.49 -7.78
C ALA A 94 -9.56 6.66 -8.62
N SER A 95 -9.43 7.88 -8.11
CA SER A 95 -9.59 9.10 -8.90
C SER A 95 -8.45 9.25 -9.92
N ALA A 96 -8.61 10.12 -10.92
CA ALA A 96 -7.56 10.39 -11.91
C ALA A 96 -6.26 10.89 -11.26
N ALA A 97 -6.37 11.74 -10.23
CA ALA A 97 -5.21 12.21 -9.48
C ALA A 97 -4.53 11.09 -8.67
N GLU A 98 -5.30 10.14 -8.13
CA GLU A 98 -4.74 8.98 -7.44
C GLU A 98 -4.08 8.00 -8.40
N ARG A 99 -4.64 7.82 -9.61
CA ARG A 99 -3.99 7.04 -10.68
C ARG A 99 -2.60 7.57 -10.98
N ASP A 100 -2.49 8.88 -11.20
CA ASP A 100 -1.21 9.49 -11.61
C ASP A 100 -0.17 9.37 -10.50
N ARG A 101 -0.56 9.67 -9.25
CA ARG A 101 0.31 9.48 -8.08
C ARG A 101 0.73 8.01 -7.88
N LEU A 102 -0.20 7.07 -8.06
CA LEU A 102 0.11 5.65 -7.93
C LEU A 102 1.10 5.20 -9.02
N ALA A 103 0.97 5.70 -10.24
CA ALA A 103 1.92 5.42 -11.31
C ALA A 103 3.34 5.90 -10.95
N GLU A 104 3.47 7.11 -10.41
CA GLU A 104 4.75 7.65 -9.93
C GLU A 104 5.35 6.82 -8.78
N VAL A 105 4.52 6.43 -7.81
CA VAL A 105 4.93 5.58 -6.68
C VAL A 105 5.44 4.22 -7.16
N LEU A 106 4.73 3.58 -8.10
CA LEU A 106 5.14 2.29 -8.65
C LEU A 106 6.41 2.39 -9.49
N ALA A 107 6.59 3.47 -10.24
CA ALA A 107 7.82 3.73 -10.97
C ALA A 107 9.00 3.95 -10.02
N GLY A 108 8.83 4.75 -8.96
CA GLY A 108 9.83 4.95 -7.92
C GLY A 108 10.17 3.65 -7.18
N ALA A 109 9.17 2.83 -6.87
CA ALA A 109 9.37 1.51 -6.27
C ALA A 109 10.16 0.58 -7.20
N HIS A 110 9.85 0.60 -8.50
CA HIS A 110 10.54 -0.20 -9.51
C HIS A 110 12.03 0.18 -9.58
N ALA A 111 12.33 1.48 -9.69
CA ALA A 111 13.71 1.98 -9.74
C ALA A 111 14.49 1.68 -8.45
N ALA A 112 13.83 1.73 -7.29
CA ALA A 112 14.47 1.39 -6.02
C ALA A 112 14.79 -0.11 -5.91
N VAL A 113 13.90 -0.98 -6.38
CA VAL A 113 14.04 -2.44 -6.28
C VAL A 113 15.00 -3.01 -7.32
N HIS A 114 14.92 -2.53 -8.57
CA HIS A 114 15.70 -3.10 -9.68
C HIS A 114 16.98 -2.33 -9.98
N ASP A 115 16.94 -1.00 -9.92
CA ASP A 115 18.08 -0.16 -10.31
C ASP A 115 18.95 0.22 -9.11
N GLY A 116 18.55 -0.19 -7.89
CA GLY A 116 19.24 0.14 -6.64
C GLY A 116 19.13 1.61 -6.25
N THR A 117 18.16 2.33 -6.80
CA THR A 117 17.95 3.76 -6.50
C THR A 117 17.65 3.95 -5.02
N LEU A 118 18.46 4.78 -4.35
CA LEU A 118 18.25 5.11 -2.94
C LEU A 118 17.17 6.19 -2.81
N LEU A 119 16.03 5.81 -2.24
CA LEU A 119 14.96 6.73 -1.92
C LEU A 119 15.21 7.41 -0.57
N SER A 120 14.85 8.69 -0.48
CA SER A 120 14.82 9.39 0.80
C SER A 120 13.73 8.81 1.71
N ARG A 121 13.89 8.94 3.03
CA ARG A 121 12.83 8.55 3.98
C ARG A 121 11.50 9.23 3.67
N GLY A 122 11.53 10.50 3.29
CA GLY A 122 10.33 11.25 2.92
C GLY A 122 9.62 10.64 1.71
N ALA A 123 10.37 10.23 0.68
CA ALA A 123 9.82 9.54 -0.48
C ALA A 123 9.19 8.20 -0.08
N VAL A 124 9.87 7.40 0.74
CA VAL A 124 9.36 6.10 1.23
C VAL A 124 8.06 6.26 2.02
N LEU A 125 7.99 7.24 2.94
CA LEU A 125 6.78 7.51 3.71
C LEU A 125 5.64 8.01 2.83
N HIS A 126 5.95 8.81 1.81
CA HIS A 126 4.94 9.24 0.83
C HIS A 126 4.38 8.07 0.02
N MET A 127 5.24 7.12 -0.37
CA MET A 127 4.80 5.90 -1.03
C MET A 127 3.90 5.06 -0.13
N LEU A 128 4.27 4.89 1.14
CA LEU A 128 3.44 4.20 2.13
C LEU A 128 2.05 4.84 2.22
N LEU A 129 1.98 6.17 2.37
CA LEU A 129 0.71 6.90 2.44
C LEU A 129 -0.18 6.65 1.22
N CYS A 130 0.41 6.63 0.01
CA CYS A 130 -0.34 6.34 -1.21
C CYS A 130 -0.89 4.91 -1.23
N VAL A 131 -0.09 3.93 -0.79
CA VAL A 131 -0.51 2.53 -0.71
C VAL A 131 -1.58 2.33 0.38
N GLU A 132 -1.41 2.92 1.56
CA GLU A 132 -2.41 2.88 2.64
C GLU A 132 -3.75 3.45 2.21
N ARG A 133 -3.74 4.59 1.52
CA ARG A 133 -4.95 5.22 0.98
C ARG A 133 -5.64 4.31 -0.04
N LEU A 134 -4.85 3.66 -0.89
CA LEU A 134 -5.38 2.71 -1.86
C LEU A 134 -6.02 1.49 -1.18
N LEU A 135 -5.38 0.92 -0.16
CA LEU A 135 -5.94 -0.18 0.63
C LEU A 135 -7.25 0.22 1.32
N GLN A 136 -7.30 1.42 1.91
CA GLN A 136 -8.51 1.96 2.52
C GLN A 136 -9.66 2.11 1.52
N ASN A 137 -9.39 2.69 0.35
CA ASN A 137 -10.40 2.86 -0.69
C ASN A 137 -11.00 1.52 -1.14
N CYS A 138 -10.17 0.48 -1.28
CA CYS A 138 -10.62 -0.83 -1.75
C CYS A 138 -11.34 -1.66 -0.67
N PHE A 139 -10.79 -1.71 0.55
CA PHE A 139 -11.26 -2.66 1.57
C PHE A 139 -12.09 -2.04 2.69
N VAL A 140 -11.84 -0.78 3.03
CA VAL A 140 -12.43 -0.15 4.24
C VAL A 140 -13.62 0.74 3.88
N LEU A 141 -13.45 1.57 2.84
CA LEU A 141 -14.40 2.63 2.52
C LEU A 141 -15.45 2.21 1.49
N SER A 142 -15.28 1.06 0.83
CA SER A 142 -16.17 0.61 -0.24
C SER A 142 -17.62 0.44 0.22
N GLN A 143 -17.86 -0.15 1.39
CA GLN A 143 -19.20 -0.34 1.96
C GLN A 143 -19.83 0.96 2.51
N PRO A 144 -19.17 1.74 3.38
CA PRO A 144 -19.71 3.03 3.84
C PRO A 144 -20.04 3.99 2.68
N HIS A 145 -19.23 3.99 1.61
CA HIS A 145 -19.53 4.81 0.43
C HIS A 145 -20.76 4.34 -0.35
N ALA A 146 -21.10 3.05 -0.33
CA ALA A 146 -22.32 2.55 -0.96
C ALA A 146 -23.55 3.02 -0.18
N GLU A 147 -23.53 2.89 1.15
CA GLU A 147 -24.61 3.33 2.03
C GLU A 147 -24.88 4.84 1.91
N LEU A 148 -23.83 5.66 1.95
CA LEU A 148 -23.96 7.11 1.81
C LEU A 148 -24.49 7.53 0.43
N ARG A 149 -24.10 6.81 -0.64
CA ARG A 149 -24.64 7.04 -1.99
C ARG A 149 -26.12 6.74 -2.06
N GLU A 150 -26.57 5.66 -1.43
CA GLU A 150 -27.99 5.31 -1.38
C GLU A 150 -28.81 6.36 -0.62
N VAL A 151 -28.33 6.81 0.54
CA VAL A 151 -28.98 7.88 1.32
C VAL A 151 -29.09 9.18 0.51
N ALA A 152 -28.01 9.56 -0.20
CA ALA A 152 -27.99 10.74 -1.04
C ALA A 152 -29.00 10.64 -2.21
N ALA A 153 -29.08 9.47 -2.86
CA ALA A 153 -30.03 9.22 -3.94
C ALA A 153 -31.49 9.32 -3.47
N ARG A 154 -31.82 8.75 -2.30
CA ARG A 154 -33.16 8.82 -1.72
C ARG A 154 -33.58 10.28 -1.43
N ARG A 155 -32.66 11.09 -0.89
CA ARG A 155 -32.90 12.52 -0.62
C ARG A 155 -33.18 13.30 -1.89
N GLU A 156 -32.43 13.04 -2.95
CA GLU A 156 -32.57 13.74 -4.23
C GLU A 156 -33.86 13.36 -4.95
N ALA A 157 -34.27 12.08 -4.88
CA ALA A 157 -35.55 11.62 -5.42
C ALA A 157 -36.75 12.30 -4.71
N GLY A 158 -36.68 12.46 -3.39
CA GLY A 158 -37.73 13.13 -2.61
C GLY A 158 -37.82 14.65 -2.79
N ARG A 159 -36.84 15.30 -3.44
CA ARG A 159 -36.92 16.74 -3.80
C ARG A 159 -37.59 16.99 -5.15
N ARG A 160 -37.68 15.97 -6.01
CA ARG A 160 -38.18 16.08 -7.38
C ARG A 160 -39.63 15.63 -7.54
N GLY A 161 -40.22 15.03 -6.51
CA GLY A 161 -41.64 14.72 -6.41
C GLY A 161 -42.34 15.70 -5.49
#